data_AF-A0A3D3JFS9-F1
#
_entry.id   AF-A0A3D3JFS9-F1
#
_cell.length_a   1.000
_cell.length_b   1.000
_cell.length_c   1.000
_cell.angle_alpha   90.00
_cell.angle_beta   90.00
_cell.angle_gamma   90.00
#
_symmetry.space_group_name_H-M   'P 1'
#
loop_
_entity.id
_entity.type
_entity.pdbx_description
1 polymer ?
#
loop_
_entity_poly.entity_id
_entity_poly.type
_entity_poly.pdbx_seq_one_letter_code
_entity_poly.pdbx_strand_id
1 'polypeptide(L)'
;MGPTPERHERQENSNEQAEQSALFASTTAAEGRPETMNMVRRFWDIVNKAADVIVTLRQENAILQAQNQTLRHSESDIQKRVEGFLERIAELERDVLERTERAALATEEAAALREELAAQYAAAQAATATAQDAVNRAAESQSELTVLRQVQTQVQPDTQPTTADPVTDKQPEPPVADQPLSQHEALRNVIVPPVVIHDIGTIDEASLEELDALRTKAQALEATNADLMRVNADLSAAHSALGAEHDDLKARYEAQIYHIDRLEDELRELRARMEEATAQLADYSSISEQLDTVREELELRTSKLDELQDQLAEVLARRDDIKGAEGADEASLIAERDEEILELRRELAHVSADLARSMEIVEIYRAAGLRHLEDPTLANQMALFGVATPSPASVPTATVLNKLDDRQLRQLAGRIDAMADRIAVLFGIH
;
A
#
# COMPACT_ATOMS: atom_id res chain seq x y z
N MET A 1 23.31 -105.73 -30.09
CA MET A 1 22.03 -106.44 -30.19
C MET A 1 20.91 -105.45 -29.91
N GLY A 2 19.87 -105.43 -30.73
CA GLY A 2 18.65 -104.63 -30.53
C GLY A 2 18.37 -103.67 -31.69
N PRO A 3 17.36 -103.91 -32.54
CA PRO A 3 17.09 -103.17 -33.77
C PRO A 3 16.13 -101.98 -33.58
N THR A 4 16.08 -101.14 -34.62
CA THR A 4 15.21 -99.97 -34.87
C THR A 4 13.71 -100.21 -34.67
N PRO A 5 12.94 -99.13 -34.43
CA PRO A 5 11.89 -98.77 -35.38
C PRO A 5 11.67 -97.25 -35.52
N GLU A 6 12.12 -96.65 -36.63
CA GLU A 6 11.70 -95.32 -37.08
C GLU A 6 11.14 -95.44 -38.50
N ARG A 7 9.85 -95.78 -38.65
CA ARG A 7 9.21 -95.71 -39.98
C ARG A 7 7.67 -95.66 -40.02
N HIS A 8 6.99 -95.24 -38.95
CA HIS A 8 5.52 -95.13 -38.98
C HIS A 8 4.91 -93.73 -38.79
N GLU A 9 5.67 -92.70 -38.42
CA GLU A 9 5.06 -91.37 -38.13
C GLU A 9 4.96 -90.40 -39.33
N ARG A 10 5.40 -90.79 -40.54
CA ARG A 10 5.33 -89.89 -41.70
C ARG A 10 4.13 -90.09 -42.62
N GLN A 11 3.26 -91.07 -42.36
CA GLN A 11 2.15 -91.38 -43.27
C GLN A 11 0.76 -90.99 -42.72
N GLU A 12 0.61 -90.78 -41.40
CA GLU A 12 -0.64 -90.28 -40.81
C GLU A 12 -0.78 -88.75 -40.94
N ASN A 13 0.33 -88.00 -40.87
CA ASN A 13 0.31 -86.54 -41.06
C ASN A 13 -0.06 -86.07 -42.47
N SER A 14 0.01 -86.94 -43.49
CA SER A 14 -0.38 -86.58 -44.86
C SER A 14 -1.88 -86.75 -45.12
N ASN A 15 -2.55 -87.63 -44.36
CA ASN A 15 -3.97 -87.92 -44.56
C ASN A 15 -4.86 -86.95 -43.77
N GLU A 16 -4.43 -86.53 -42.57
CA GLU A 16 -5.14 -85.49 -41.80
C GLU A 16 -5.04 -84.10 -42.45
N GLN A 17 -3.92 -83.78 -43.11
CA GLN A 17 -3.79 -82.55 -43.90
C GLN A 17 -4.66 -82.55 -45.17
N ALA A 18 -4.93 -83.73 -45.76
CA ALA A 18 -5.82 -83.86 -46.91
C ALA A 18 -7.31 -83.79 -46.51
N GLU A 19 -7.69 -84.36 -45.36
CA GLU A 19 -9.06 -84.29 -44.86
C GLU A 19 -9.43 -82.90 -44.30
N GLN A 20 -8.50 -82.20 -43.65
CA GLN A 20 -8.70 -80.78 -43.27
C GLN A 20 -8.80 -79.87 -44.49
N SER A 21 -8.04 -80.16 -45.57
CA SER A 21 -8.14 -79.37 -46.81
C SER A 21 -9.44 -79.64 -47.59
N ALA A 22 -10.04 -80.82 -47.46
CA ALA A 22 -11.31 -81.17 -48.10
C ALA A 22 -12.53 -80.56 -47.37
N LEU A 23 -12.47 -80.39 -46.05
CA LEU A 23 -13.55 -79.78 -45.27
C LEU A 23 -13.75 -78.28 -45.58
N PHE A 24 -12.70 -77.58 -46.03
CA PHE A 24 -12.78 -76.18 -46.46
C PHE A 24 -12.99 -75.99 -47.98
N ALA A 25 -12.91 -77.06 -48.77
CA ALA A 25 -12.99 -76.98 -50.23
C ALA A 25 -14.38 -77.31 -50.80
N SER A 26 -15.28 -77.96 -50.04
CA SER A 26 -16.58 -78.40 -50.55
C SER A 26 -17.78 -77.47 -50.28
N THR A 27 -17.58 -76.30 -49.68
CA THR A 27 -18.63 -75.27 -49.63
C THR A 27 -18.41 -74.28 -50.76
N THR A 28 -18.71 -74.75 -51.97
CA THR A 28 -19.13 -73.90 -53.09
C THR A 28 -20.09 -72.82 -52.58
N ALA A 29 -19.70 -71.55 -52.60
CA ALA A 29 -19.68 -70.71 -53.79
C ALA A 29 -21.10 -70.30 -54.22
N ALA A 30 -21.49 -69.08 -53.85
CA ALA A 30 -21.64 -67.97 -54.81
C ALA A 30 -22.34 -66.75 -54.18
N GLU A 31 -23.02 -66.89 -53.03
CA GLU A 31 -23.85 -65.78 -52.50
C GLU A 31 -23.34 -65.14 -51.18
N GLY A 32 -22.47 -65.79 -50.40
CA GLY A 32 -21.97 -65.24 -49.10
C GLY A 32 -20.61 -64.50 -49.13
N ARG A 33 -19.87 -64.55 -50.24
CA ARG A 33 -18.56 -63.86 -50.39
C ARG A 33 -18.62 -62.33 -50.22
N PRO A 34 -19.62 -61.58 -50.74
CA PRO A 34 -19.65 -60.13 -50.54
C PRO A 34 -19.84 -59.77 -49.06
N GLU A 35 -20.57 -60.56 -48.28
CA GLU A 35 -20.85 -60.28 -46.87
C GLU A 35 -19.59 -60.40 -46.00
N THR A 36 -18.82 -61.48 -46.17
CA THR A 36 -17.54 -61.64 -45.45
C THR A 36 -16.54 -60.53 -45.80
N MET A 37 -16.49 -60.11 -47.06
CA MET A 37 -15.58 -59.04 -47.50
C MET A 37 -16.03 -57.67 -46.96
N ASN A 38 -17.35 -57.44 -46.87
CA ASN A 38 -17.92 -56.26 -46.23
C ASN A 38 -17.67 -56.26 -44.71
N MET A 39 -17.72 -57.42 -44.05
CA MET A 39 -17.42 -57.54 -42.62
C MET A 39 -15.93 -57.27 -42.34
N VAL A 40 -15.02 -57.78 -43.16
CA VAL A 40 -13.58 -57.49 -43.05
C VAL A 40 -13.28 -56.01 -43.31
N ARG A 41 -13.92 -55.38 -44.30
CA ARG A 41 -13.78 -53.92 -44.53
C ARG A 41 -14.29 -53.12 -43.34
N ARG A 42 -15.47 -53.44 -42.81
CA ARG A 42 -16.02 -52.78 -41.60
C ARG A 42 -15.11 -52.96 -40.40
N PHE A 43 -14.55 -54.15 -40.20
CA PHE A 43 -13.58 -54.40 -39.14
C PHE A 43 -12.32 -53.55 -39.32
N TRP A 44 -11.78 -53.47 -40.53
CA TRP A 44 -10.60 -52.63 -40.81
C TRP A 44 -10.89 -51.15 -40.63
N ASP A 45 -12.08 -50.68 -41.02
CA ASP A 45 -12.52 -49.30 -40.77
C ASP A 45 -12.65 -49.00 -39.27
N ILE A 46 -13.14 -49.96 -38.47
CA ILE A 46 -13.20 -49.83 -37.01
C ILE A 46 -11.78 -49.78 -36.42
N VAL A 47 -10.87 -50.65 -36.88
CA VAL A 47 -9.47 -50.66 -36.42
C VAL A 47 -8.77 -49.35 -36.76
N ASN A 48 -8.97 -48.82 -37.97
CA ASN A 48 -8.39 -47.52 -38.36
C ASN A 48 -8.97 -46.38 -37.52
N LYS A 49 -10.29 -46.34 -37.31
CA LYS A 49 -10.91 -45.34 -36.43
C LYS A 49 -10.39 -45.44 -34.99
N ALA A 50 -10.21 -46.66 -34.48
CA ALA A 50 -9.65 -46.88 -33.14
C ALA A 50 -8.18 -46.44 -33.05
N ALA A 51 -7.39 -46.67 -34.12
CA ALA A 51 -6.02 -46.19 -34.19
C ALA A 51 -5.95 -44.65 -34.19
N ASP A 52 -6.82 -43.98 -34.93
CA ASP A 52 -6.93 -42.51 -34.92
C ASP A 52 -7.26 -41.98 -33.52
N VAL A 53 -8.24 -42.59 -32.84
CA VAL A 53 -8.60 -42.23 -31.44
C VAL A 53 -7.44 -42.45 -30.48
N ILE A 54 -6.65 -43.52 -30.63
CA ILE A 54 -5.46 -43.75 -29.79
C ILE A 54 -4.41 -42.67 -30.02
N VAL A 55 -4.22 -42.23 -31.27
CA VAL A 55 -3.28 -41.15 -31.60
C VAL A 55 -3.75 -39.83 -31.00
N THR A 56 -5.03 -39.48 -31.12
CA THR A 56 -5.58 -38.26 -30.51
C THR A 56 -5.45 -38.29 -28.99
N LEU A 57 -5.78 -39.41 -28.34
CA LEU A 57 -5.63 -39.55 -26.89
C LEU A 57 -4.17 -39.43 -26.43
N ARG A 58 -3.19 -39.94 -27.22
CA ARG A 58 -1.77 -39.76 -26.92
C ARG A 58 -1.34 -38.30 -27.04
N GLN A 59 -1.84 -37.60 -28.07
CA GLN A 59 -1.56 -36.18 -28.26
C GLN A 59 -2.16 -35.35 -27.12
N GLU A 60 -3.40 -35.63 -26.72
CA GLU A 60 -4.06 -35.00 -25.57
C GLU A 60 -3.30 -35.26 -24.27
N ASN A 61 -2.85 -36.50 -24.02
CA ASN A 61 -2.06 -36.82 -22.84
C ASN A 61 -0.72 -36.06 -22.82
N ALA A 62 -0.05 -35.92 -23.97
CA ALA A 62 1.16 -35.11 -24.07
C ALA A 62 0.90 -33.64 -23.76
N ILE A 63 -0.22 -33.08 -24.23
CA ILE A 63 -0.62 -31.70 -23.91
C ILE A 63 -0.91 -31.55 -22.41
N LEU A 64 -1.65 -32.49 -21.80
CA LEU A 64 -1.95 -32.49 -20.37
C LEU A 64 -0.68 -32.60 -19.51
N GLN A 65 0.31 -33.38 -19.94
CA GLN A 65 1.61 -33.47 -19.27
C GLN A 65 2.37 -32.15 -19.34
N ALA A 66 2.38 -31.49 -20.51
CA ALA A 66 3.01 -30.18 -20.67
C ALA A 66 2.33 -29.12 -19.79
N GLN A 67 0.99 -29.09 -19.75
CA GLN A 67 0.24 -28.19 -18.87
C GLN A 67 0.53 -28.44 -17.39
N ASN A 68 0.61 -29.70 -16.95
CA ASN A 68 0.99 -30.05 -15.57
C ASN A 68 2.40 -29.56 -15.22
N GLN A 69 3.35 -29.64 -16.14
CA GLN A 69 4.71 -29.13 -15.91
C GLN A 69 4.70 -27.60 -15.75
N THR A 70 3.96 -26.88 -16.60
CA THR A 70 3.81 -25.43 -16.48
C THR A 70 3.16 -25.04 -15.15
N LEU A 71 2.11 -25.75 -14.73
CA LEU A 71 1.45 -25.52 -13.45
C LEU A 71 2.41 -25.72 -12.28
N ARG A 72 3.18 -26.82 -12.26
CA ARG A 72 4.20 -27.08 -11.23
C ARG A 72 5.28 -25.99 -11.18
N HIS A 73 5.68 -25.46 -12.32
CA HIS A 73 6.65 -24.36 -12.36
C HIS A 73 6.04 -23.08 -11.76
N SER A 74 4.82 -22.73 -12.17
CA SER A 74 4.11 -21.57 -11.61
C SER A 74 3.85 -21.70 -10.11
N GLU A 75 3.55 -22.91 -9.62
CA GLU A 75 3.37 -23.18 -8.20
C GLU A 75 4.67 -22.97 -7.43
N SER A 76 5.80 -23.47 -7.95
CA SER A 76 7.12 -23.27 -7.33
C SER A 76 7.52 -21.78 -7.29
N ASP A 77 7.22 -21.02 -8.35
CA ASP A 77 7.51 -19.59 -8.39
C ASP A 77 6.64 -18.80 -7.40
N ILE A 78 5.36 -19.17 -7.26
CA ILE A 78 4.47 -18.59 -6.25
C ILE A 78 4.99 -18.91 -4.84
N GLN A 79 5.37 -20.17 -4.58
CA GLN A 79 5.93 -20.58 -3.29
C GLN A 79 7.16 -19.74 -2.90
N LYS A 80 8.11 -19.55 -3.83
CA LYS A 80 9.30 -18.71 -3.59
C LYS A 80 8.95 -17.25 -3.29
N ARG A 81 7.95 -16.69 -3.98
CA ARG A 81 7.49 -15.31 -3.72
C ARG A 81 6.85 -15.19 -2.34
N VAL A 82 6.04 -16.18 -1.95
CA VAL A 82 5.42 -16.24 -0.63
C VAL A 82 6.48 -16.35 0.46
N GLU A 83 7.48 -17.21 0.29
CA GLU A 83 8.62 -17.30 1.21
C GLU A 83 9.34 -15.95 1.35
N GLY A 84 9.63 -15.26 0.25
CA GLY A 84 10.24 -13.93 0.28
C GLY A 84 9.36 -12.86 0.96
N PHE A 85 8.03 -12.92 0.81
CA PHE A 85 7.13 -12.04 1.54
C PHE A 85 7.12 -12.32 3.04
N LEU A 86 7.12 -13.59 3.44
CA LEU A 86 7.17 -14.00 4.85
C LEU A 86 8.48 -13.57 5.51
N GLU A 87 9.61 -13.70 4.82
CA GLU A 87 10.91 -13.21 5.30
C GLU A 87 10.89 -11.69 5.51
N ARG A 88 10.36 -10.94 4.54
CA ARG A 88 10.25 -9.48 4.64
C ARG A 88 9.30 -9.03 5.75
N ILE A 89 8.19 -9.74 5.98
CA ILE A 89 7.29 -9.48 7.11
C ILE A 89 8.05 -9.70 8.43
N ALA A 90 8.77 -10.81 8.57
CA ALA A 90 9.53 -11.10 9.78
C ALA A 90 10.66 -10.08 10.06
N GLU A 91 11.28 -9.52 9.00
CA GLU A 91 12.23 -8.40 9.13
C GLU A 91 11.53 -7.12 9.59
N LEU A 92 10.40 -6.76 8.98
CA LEU A 92 9.62 -5.59 9.38
C LEU A 92 9.11 -5.68 10.81
N GLU A 93 8.67 -6.86 11.25
CA GLU A 93 8.26 -7.09 12.63
C GLU A 93 9.42 -6.89 13.61
N ARG A 94 10.62 -7.39 13.27
CA ARG A 94 11.85 -7.13 14.05
C ARG A 94 12.18 -5.65 14.11
N ASP A 95 12.16 -4.95 12.99
CA ASP A 95 12.44 -3.52 12.92
C ASP A 95 11.45 -2.69 13.75
N VAL A 96 10.16 -3.05 13.71
CA VAL A 96 9.13 -2.38 14.51
C VAL A 96 9.37 -2.63 16.00
N LEU A 97 9.68 -3.86 16.41
CA LEU A 97 10.00 -4.19 17.79
C LEU A 97 11.24 -3.42 18.28
N GLU A 98 12.31 -3.33 17.49
CA GLU A 98 13.47 -2.55 17.87
C GLU A 98 13.15 -1.04 18.00
N ARG A 99 12.32 -0.51 17.12
CA ARG A 99 11.91 0.91 17.18
C ARG A 99 11.04 1.18 18.40
N THR A 100 10.14 0.27 18.76
CA THR A 100 9.30 0.43 19.96
C THR A 100 10.13 0.32 21.23
N GLU A 101 11.10 -0.60 21.30
CA GLU A 101 12.05 -0.69 22.41
C GLU A 101 12.89 0.59 22.55
N ARG A 102 13.45 1.11 21.45
CA ARG A 102 14.19 2.38 21.46
C ARG A 102 13.31 3.55 21.89
N ALA A 103 12.06 3.61 21.44
CA ALA A 103 11.12 4.64 21.85
C ALA A 103 10.79 4.53 23.35
N ALA A 104 10.59 3.32 23.87
CA ALA A 104 10.34 3.10 25.30
C ALA A 104 11.52 3.57 26.15
N LEU A 105 12.76 3.22 25.78
CA LEU A 105 13.97 3.69 26.44
C LEU A 105 14.10 5.22 26.40
N ALA A 106 13.82 5.84 25.24
CA ALA A 106 13.85 7.30 25.11
C ALA A 106 12.78 7.98 25.99
N THR A 107 11.60 7.36 26.16
CA THR A 107 10.58 7.89 27.06
C THR A 107 10.96 7.76 28.54
N GLU A 108 11.65 6.69 28.91
CA GLU A 108 12.17 6.49 30.27
C GLU A 108 13.29 7.50 30.57
N GLU A 109 14.22 7.69 29.64
CA GLU A 109 15.29 8.68 29.74
C GLU A 109 14.72 10.11 29.85
N ALA A 110 13.72 10.45 29.03
CA ALA A 110 13.04 11.74 29.11
C ALA A 110 12.28 11.94 30.43
N ALA A 111 11.73 10.87 31.01
CA ALA A 111 11.10 10.93 32.34
C ALA A 111 12.13 11.17 33.44
N ALA A 112 13.27 10.47 33.40
CA ALA A 112 14.37 10.66 34.35
C ALA A 112 14.93 12.09 34.29
N LEU A 113 15.17 12.63 33.09
CA LEU A 113 15.62 14.02 32.93
C LEU A 113 14.60 15.04 33.45
N ARG A 114 13.30 14.77 33.30
CA ARG A 114 12.25 15.64 33.88
C ARG A 114 12.25 15.59 35.40
N GLU A 115 12.46 14.43 36.00
CA GLU A 115 12.56 14.28 37.45
C GLU A 115 13.79 15.01 38.00
N GLU A 116 14.94 14.88 37.32
CA GLU A 116 16.16 15.59 37.69
C GLU A 116 15.98 17.12 37.57
N LEU A 117 15.41 17.61 36.46
CA LEU A 117 15.13 19.02 36.26
C LEU A 117 14.18 19.56 37.35
N ALA A 118 13.14 18.80 37.71
CA ALA A 118 12.22 19.16 38.78
C ALA A 118 12.94 19.26 40.15
N ALA A 119 13.85 18.33 40.45
CA ALA A 119 14.68 18.38 41.65
C ALA A 119 15.61 19.61 41.66
N GLN A 120 16.23 19.94 40.53
CA GLN A 120 17.06 21.14 40.39
C GLN A 120 16.24 22.43 40.60
N TYR A 121 15.04 22.52 40.04
CA TYR A 121 14.14 23.65 40.27
C TYR A 121 13.72 23.77 41.74
N ALA A 122 13.40 22.66 42.39
CA ALA A 122 13.06 22.65 43.82
C ALA A 122 14.24 23.12 44.69
N ALA A 123 15.46 22.67 44.38
CA ALA A 123 16.67 23.09 45.07
C ALA A 123 16.96 24.59 44.86
N ALA A 124 16.77 25.10 43.64
CA ALA A 124 16.92 26.52 43.32
C ALA A 124 15.90 27.37 44.10
N GLN A 125 14.64 26.94 44.18
CA GLN A 125 13.60 27.62 44.97
C GLN A 125 13.90 27.63 46.47
N ALA A 126 14.43 26.52 47.01
CA ALA A 126 14.87 26.49 48.40
C ALA A 126 16.04 27.47 48.65
N ALA A 127 17.02 27.53 47.73
CA ALA A 127 18.13 28.46 47.82
C ALA A 127 17.66 29.93 47.78
N THR A 128 16.75 30.29 46.88
CA THR A 128 16.20 31.65 46.83
C THR A 128 15.41 32.01 48.09
N ALA A 129 14.64 31.08 48.66
CA ALA A 129 13.96 31.28 49.94
C ALA A 129 14.96 31.55 51.07
N THR A 130 16.03 30.76 51.19
CA THR A 130 17.07 30.99 52.22
C THR A 130 17.81 32.31 52.05
N ALA A 131 18.06 32.73 50.80
CA ALA A 131 18.67 34.02 50.50
C ALA A 131 17.74 35.18 50.90
N GLN A 132 16.43 35.06 50.61
CA GLN A 132 15.44 36.05 51.01
C GLN A 132 15.35 36.19 52.55
N ASP A 133 15.38 35.07 53.27
CA ASP A 133 15.41 35.08 54.75
C ASP A 133 16.68 35.72 55.31
N ALA A 134 17.82 35.56 54.64
CA ALA A 134 19.06 36.25 55.00
C ALA A 134 18.99 37.77 54.75
N VAL A 135 18.41 38.18 53.62
CA VAL A 135 18.16 39.60 53.30
C VAL A 135 17.23 40.23 54.33
N ASN A 136 16.14 39.55 54.70
CA ASN A 136 15.19 40.04 55.71
C ASN A 136 15.89 40.24 57.07
N ARG A 137 16.69 39.26 57.53
CA ARG A 137 17.47 39.39 58.77
C ARG A 137 18.51 40.52 58.72
N ALA A 138 19.16 40.70 57.56
CA ALA A 138 20.09 41.82 57.38
C ALA A 138 19.37 43.16 57.45
N ALA A 139 18.19 43.29 56.83
CA ALA A 139 17.36 44.48 56.91
C ALA A 139 16.91 44.78 58.35
N GLU A 140 16.50 43.76 59.12
CA GLU A 140 16.20 43.89 60.55
C GLU A 140 17.41 44.42 61.32
N SER A 141 18.60 43.84 61.13
CA SER A 141 19.82 44.30 61.81
C SER A 141 20.21 45.74 61.44
N GLN A 142 19.99 46.17 60.19
CA GLN A 142 20.20 47.57 59.78
C GLN A 142 19.20 48.52 60.43
N SER A 143 17.95 48.08 60.59
CA SER A 143 16.93 48.86 61.29
C SER A 143 17.30 49.06 62.77
N GLU A 144 17.80 48.02 63.45
CA GLU A 144 18.29 48.10 64.83
C GLU A 144 19.47 49.07 64.96
N LEU A 145 20.45 49.00 64.05
CA LEU A 145 21.58 49.93 64.02
C LEU A 145 21.14 51.38 63.78
N THR A 146 20.12 51.59 62.95
CA THR A 146 19.56 52.92 62.69
C THR A 146 18.88 53.49 63.94
N VAL A 147 18.13 52.66 64.68
CA VAL A 147 17.54 53.04 65.97
C VAL A 147 18.63 53.39 66.98
N LEU A 148 19.67 52.57 67.10
CA LEU A 148 20.81 52.85 68.00
C LEU A 148 21.51 54.17 67.65
N ARG A 149 21.71 54.45 66.36
CA ARG A 149 22.28 55.73 65.90
C ARG A 149 21.38 56.92 66.27
N GLN A 150 20.06 56.80 66.13
CA GLN A 150 19.11 57.87 66.55
C GLN A 150 19.11 58.10 68.07
N VAL A 151 19.21 57.03 68.87
CA VAL A 151 19.35 57.16 70.32
C VAL A 151 20.67 57.85 70.68
N GLN A 152 21.75 57.57 69.95
CA GLN A 152 23.05 58.21 70.17
C GLN A 152 23.05 59.71 69.78
N THR A 153 22.35 60.10 68.71
CA THR A 153 22.20 61.53 68.36
C THR A 153 21.30 62.30 69.32
N GLN A 154 20.40 61.65 70.06
CA GLN A 154 19.59 62.33 71.10
C GLN A 154 20.37 62.60 72.42
N VAL A 155 21.63 62.17 72.55
CA VAL A 155 22.46 62.40 73.76
C VAL A 155 23.51 63.51 73.56
N GLN A 156 23.57 64.17 72.40
CA GLN A 156 24.42 65.36 72.21
C GLN A 156 23.60 66.66 72.35
N PRO A 157 24.02 67.61 73.20
CA PRO A 157 23.38 68.92 73.28
C PRO A 157 23.89 69.84 72.16
N ASP A 158 22.94 70.56 71.56
CA ASP A 158 23.00 71.83 70.85
C ASP A 158 24.32 72.31 70.24
N THR A 159 24.30 72.47 68.91
CA THR A 159 24.67 73.75 68.26
C THR A 159 24.13 73.81 66.82
N GLN A 160 23.14 74.68 66.61
CA GLN A 160 22.63 75.21 65.33
C GLN A 160 23.67 76.17 64.67
N PRO A 161 23.62 76.51 63.34
CA PRO A 161 22.47 77.13 62.63
C PRO A 161 22.21 76.62 61.18
N THR A 162 20.98 76.52 60.67
CA THR A 162 20.09 77.51 60.01
C THR A 162 20.60 78.06 58.66
N THR A 163 19.97 77.70 57.53
CA THR A 163 19.18 78.60 56.63
C THR A 163 18.66 77.91 55.34
N ALA A 164 17.42 78.28 54.98
CA ALA A 164 16.84 78.51 53.64
C ALA A 164 16.23 77.35 52.80
N ASP A 165 14.89 77.24 52.94
CA ASP A 165 13.83 77.49 51.95
C ASP A 165 13.68 76.73 50.60
N PRO A 166 12.41 76.62 50.10
CA PRO A 166 11.93 75.51 49.28
C PRO A 166 11.58 75.91 47.83
N VAL A 167 11.61 74.95 46.90
CA VAL A 167 10.96 75.09 45.58
C VAL A 167 10.23 73.81 45.20
N THR A 168 8.96 74.03 44.88
CA THR A 168 7.92 73.11 44.44
C THR A 168 8.15 72.58 43.02
N ASP A 169 7.60 71.39 42.77
CA ASP A 169 6.75 71.03 41.62
C ASP A 169 7.29 70.05 40.55
N LYS A 170 6.39 69.08 40.24
CA LYS A 170 6.24 68.25 39.02
C LYS A 170 6.97 66.91 38.84
N GLN A 171 6.20 65.84 39.04
CA GLN A 171 6.09 64.66 38.15
C GLN A 171 5.19 65.03 36.93
N PRO A 172 5.07 64.27 35.80
CA PRO A 172 5.59 62.93 35.49
C PRO A 172 6.10 62.70 34.04
N GLU A 173 6.38 61.42 33.74
CA GLU A 173 6.47 60.69 32.45
C GLU A 173 7.83 60.30 31.84
N PRO A 174 7.98 59.04 31.35
CA PRO A 174 9.19 58.51 30.73
C PRO A 174 9.13 58.54 29.18
N PRO A 175 10.27 58.43 28.48
CA PRO A 175 10.27 57.97 27.11
C PRO A 175 10.95 56.60 26.94
N VAL A 176 10.37 55.92 25.96
CA VAL A 176 10.67 54.62 25.38
C VAL A 176 11.86 54.72 24.41
N ALA A 177 12.62 53.61 24.36
CA ALA A 177 13.39 53.05 23.24
C ALA A 177 14.66 53.73 22.69
N ASP A 178 15.63 52.83 22.50
CA ASP A 178 16.58 52.68 21.39
C ASP A 178 17.56 53.82 21.06
N GLN A 179 18.84 53.61 21.38
CA GLN A 179 19.90 53.52 20.37
C GLN A 179 21.28 53.15 20.96
N PRO A 180 22.17 52.49 20.18
CA PRO A 180 23.41 51.90 20.65
C PRO A 180 24.56 52.93 20.74
N LEU A 181 25.30 52.87 21.84
CA LEU A 181 26.59 53.55 22.04
C LEU A 181 27.66 52.93 21.13
N SER A 182 27.88 53.56 19.98
CA SER A 182 29.19 53.58 19.34
C SER A 182 29.87 54.92 19.66
N GLN A 183 31.19 54.87 19.90
CA GLN A 183 32.15 55.97 20.08
C GLN A 183 32.54 56.31 21.52
N HIS A 184 33.66 55.75 21.97
CA HIS A 184 34.58 56.41 22.90
C HIS A 184 36.02 56.05 22.54
N GLU A 185 36.57 56.77 21.57
CA GLU A 185 38.01 56.77 21.29
C GLU A 185 38.45 58.17 20.87
N ALA A 186 38.46 59.11 21.82
CA ALA A 186 39.19 60.37 21.73
C ALA A 186 39.04 61.15 23.03
N LEU A 187 39.96 61.01 23.97
CA LEU A 187 40.38 62.07 24.92
C LEU A 187 41.64 61.58 25.67
N ARG A 188 42.74 61.42 24.93
CA ARG A 188 44.09 61.26 25.49
C ARG A 188 44.90 62.49 25.09
N ASN A 189 44.77 63.56 25.87
CA ASN A 189 45.75 64.66 26.03
C ASN A 189 45.08 65.82 26.78
N VAL A 190 45.15 65.80 28.11
CA VAL A 190 45.02 67.00 28.93
C VAL A 190 46.38 67.22 29.59
N ILE A 191 47.02 68.31 29.17
CA ILE A 191 48.27 68.84 29.68
C ILE A 191 48.04 69.33 31.12
N VAL A 192 48.75 68.75 32.09
CA VAL A 192 48.77 69.21 33.48
C VAL A 192 49.83 70.31 33.61
N PRO A 193 49.50 71.52 34.12
CA PRO A 193 50.47 72.59 34.34
C PRO A 193 51.36 72.31 35.58
N PRO A 194 52.58 72.86 35.65
CA PRO A 194 53.49 72.62 36.76
C PRO A 194 53.02 73.41 38.00
N VAL A 195 52.68 72.69 39.07
CA VAL A 195 52.40 73.28 40.38
C VAL A 195 53.71 73.56 41.10
N VAL A 196 53.85 74.81 41.52
CA VAL A 196 54.96 75.38 42.29
C VAL A 196 55.01 74.72 43.67
N ILE A 197 56.16 74.15 44.02
CA ILE A 197 56.46 73.59 45.34
C ILE A 197 56.73 74.78 46.29
N HIS A 198 55.80 75.07 47.20
CA HIS A 198 56.04 75.87 48.40
C HIS A 198 55.56 75.06 49.62
N ASP A 199 56.37 75.11 50.68
CA ASP A 199 56.19 74.53 52.02
C ASP A 199 56.23 73.00 52.16
N ILE A 200 57.46 72.49 52.35
CA ILE A 200 57.73 71.20 53.01
C ILE A 200 57.61 71.44 54.53
N GLY A 201 56.38 71.57 55.00
CA GLY A 201 56.00 71.34 56.41
C GLY A 201 55.66 69.86 56.57
N THR A 202 56.02 69.28 57.71
CA THR A 202 55.80 67.88 58.11
C THR A 202 54.55 67.24 57.51
N ILE A 203 54.71 66.13 56.76
CA ILE A 203 53.60 65.27 56.37
C ILE A 203 53.00 64.76 57.68
N ASP A 204 51.82 65.27 58.05
CA ASP A 204 51.10 64.79 59.22
C ASP A 204 50.75 63.31 59.01
N GLU A 205 50.91 62.51 60.05
CA GLU A 205 50.69 61.07 60.07
C GLU A 205 49.29 60.69 59.52
N ALA A 206 48.31 61.58 59.70
CA ALA A 206 46.96 61.46 59.14
C ALA A 206 46.90 61.43 57.60
N SER A 207 47.76 62.18 56.90
CA SER A 207 47.79 62.18 55.43
C SER A 207 48.46 60.93 54.85
N LEU A 208 49.36 60.30 55.60
CA LEU A 208 49.94 58.98 55.27
C LEU A 208 48.90 57.87 55.46
N GLU A 209 48.12 57.92 56.55
CA GLU A 209 47.05 56.97 56.82
C GLU A 209 45.93 57.05 55.76
N GLU A 210 45.57 58.26 55.32
CA GLU A 210 44.61 58.46 54.23
C GLU A 210 45.13 57.92 52.87
N LEU A 211 46.43 58.06 52.59
CA LEU A 211 47.07 57.48 51.41
C LEU A 211 47.06 55.95 51.42
N ASP A 212 47.29 55.32 52.56
CA ASP A 212 47.21 53.86 52.71
C ASP A 212 45.76 53.36 52.61
N ALA A 213 44.79 54.11 53.14
CA ALA A 213 43.36 53.84 52.96
C ALA A 213 42.93 53.95 51.48
N LEU A 214 43.42 54.96 50.77
CA LEU A 214 43.17 55.09 49.32
C LEU A 214 43.83 53.96 48.52
N ARG A 215 45.04 53.53 48.91
CA ARG A 215 45.76 52.42 48.26
C ARG A 215 45.04 51.09 48.45
N THR A 216 44.57 50.79 49.66
CA THR A 216 43.79 49.58 49.94
C THR A 216 42.45 49.60 49.18
N LYS A 217 41.80 50.76 49.09
CA LYS A 217 40.59 50.93 48.26
C LYS A 217 40.88 50.73 46.77
N ALA A 218 42.01 51.23 46.25
CA ALA A 218 42.42 51.03 44.86
C ALA A 218 42.67 49.54 44.56
N GLN A 219 43.35 48.82 45.46
CA GLN A 219 43.56 47.37 45.34
C GLN A 219 42.24 46.58 45.40
N ALA A 220 41.29 46.99 46.25
CA ALA A 220 39.96 46.39 46.30
C ALA A 220 39.20 46.63 44.97
N LEU A 221 39.27 47.83 44.41
CA LEU A 221 38.67 48.14 43.11
C LEU A 221 39.30 47.32 41.98
N GLU A 222 40.62 47.17 41.96
CA GLU A 222 41.32 46.30 40.99
C GLU A 222 40.87 44.84 41.10
N ALA A 223 40.74 44.31 42.32
CA ALA A 223 40.22 42.96 42.55
C ALA A 223 38.78 42.81 42.02
N THR A 224 37.89 43.76 42.34
CA THR A 224 36.51 43.73 41.83
C THR A 224 36.44 43.83 40.29
N ASN A 225 37.34 44.59 39.66
CA ASN A 225 37.39 44.70 38.21
C ASN A 225 37.89 43.38 37.57
N ALA A 226 38.86 42.71 38.19
CA ALA A 226 39.30 41.39 37.74
C ALA A 226 38.17 40.34 37.84
N ASP A 227 37.39 40.36 38.93
CA ASP A 227 36.22 39.49 39.10
C ASP A 227 35.13 39.78 38.06
N LEU A 228 34.84 41.07 37.79
CA LEU A 228 33.89 41.45 36.73
C LEU A 228 34.33 40.99 35.35
N MET A 229 35.62 41.10 35.02
CA MET A 229 36.16 40.60 33.76
C MET A 229 36.03 39.09 33.64
N ARG A 230 36.23 38.36 34.74
CA ARG A 230 36.03 36.91 34.78
C ARG A 230 34.57 36.54 34.56
N VAL A 231 33.64 37.19 35.28
CA VAL A 231 32.20 36.99 35.09
C VAL A 231 31.76 37.30 33.66
N ASN A 232 32.31 38.37 33.05
CA ASN A 232 31.99 38.73 31.67
C ASN A 232 32.51 37.69 30.66
N ALA A 233 33.71 37.14 30.90
CA ALA A 233 34.25 36.04 30.09
C ALA A 233 33.38 34.77 30.22
N ASP A 234 32.99 34.41 31.44
CA ASP A 234 32.13 33.25 31.71
C ASP A 234 30.74 33.44 31.08
N LEU A 235 30.16 34.64 31.16
CA LEU A 235 28.87 34.98 30.54
C LEU A 235 28.94 34.92 29.02
N SER A 236 30.03 35.41 28.42
CA SER A 236 30.25 35.36 26.97
C SER A 236 30.42 33.92 26.47
N ALA A 237 31.12 33.07 27.24
CA ALA A 237 31.22 31.65 26.96
C ALA A 237 29.86 30.94 27.05
N ALA A 238 29.08 31.24 28.10
CA ALA A 238 27.74 30.70 28.27
C ALA A 238 26.79 31.13 27.13
N HIS A 239 26.85 32.40 26.71
CA HIS A 239 26.04 32.91 25.60
C HIS A 239 26.41 32.23 24.27
N SER A 240 27.70 31.98 24.04
CA SER A 240 28.17 31.25 22.85
C SER A 240 27.70 29.79 22.85
N ALA A 241 27.74 29.13 24.01
CA ALA A 241 27.24 27.75 24.15
C ALA A 241 25.73 27.67 23.92
N LEU A 242 24.96 28.59 24.51
CA LEU A 242 23.51 28.68 24.29
C LEU A 242 23.16 28.95 22.82
N GLY A 243 23.95 29.79 22.13
CA GLY A 243 23.82 30.01 20.69
C GLY A 243 24.02 28.73 19.87
N ALA A 244 25.03 27.94 20.20
CA ALA A 244 25.28 26.66 19.55
C ALA A 244 24.16 25.63 19.80
N GLU A 245 23.64 25.57 21.03
CA GLU A 245 22.49 24.70 21.36
C GLU A 245 21.22 25.12 20.61
N HIS A 246 20.97 26.43 20.49
CA HIS A 246 19.85 26.94 19.73
C HIS A 246 19.95 26.57 18.25
N ASP A 247 21.13 26.68 17.65
CA ASP A 247 21.36 26.33 16.25
C ASP A 247 21.19 24.82 16.00
N ASP A 248 21.67 23.96 16.92
CA ASP A 248 21.44 22.51 16.84
C ASP A 248 19.96 22.16 16.99
N LEU A 249 19.25 22.78 17.94
CA LEU A 249 17.82 22.57 18.13
C LEU A 249 17.02 23.00 16.89
N LYS A 250 17.41 24.13 16.28
CA LYS A 250 16.81 24.61 15.03
C LYS A 250 17.03 23.61 13.89
N ALA A 251 18.24 23.08 13.74
CA ALA A 251 18.54 22.07 12.72
C ALA A 251 17.73 20.79 12.92
N ARG A 252 17.56 20.33 14.17
CA ARG A 252 16.72 19.17 14.49
C ARG A 252 15.25 19.42 14.17
N TYR A 253 14.74 20.61 14.46
CA TYR A 253 13.36 21.00 14.16
C TYR A 253 13.10 21.04 12.65
N GLU A 254 14.01 21.62 11.86
CA GLU A 254 13.94 21.63 10.40
C GLU A 254 13.97 20.21 9.80
N ALA A 255 14.81 19.32 10.34
CA ALA A 255 14.83 17.92 9.94
C ALA A 255 13.53 17.17 10.27
N GLN A 256 12.91 17.48 11.41
CA GLN A 256 11.61 16.91 11.79
C GLN A 256 10.48 17.38 10.88
N ILE A 257 10.45 18.67 10.52
CA ILE A 257 9.47 19.19 9.54
C ILE A 257 9.61 18.42 8.23
N TYR A 258 10.83 18.27 7.71
CA TYR A 258 11.06 17.51 6.49
C TYR A 258 10.57 16.05 6.58
N HIS A 259 10.75 15.41 7.74
CA HIS A 259 10.25 14.06 7.96
C HIS A 259 8.72 13.99 7.98
N ILE A 260 8.06 14.97 8.60
CA ILE A 260 6.59 15.08 8.64
C ILE A 260 6.05 15.25 7.22
N ASP A 261 6.60 16.19 6.43
CA ASP A 261 6.15 16.44 5.05
C ASP A 261 6.25 15.16 4.19
N ARG A 262 7.34 14.41 4.34
CA ARG A 262 7.51 13.13 3.65
C ARG A 262 6.43 12.11 4.06
N LEU A 263 6.12 11.99 5.35
CA LEU A 263 5.08 11.06 5.82
C LEU A 263 3.70 11.48 5.33
N GLU A 264 3.43 12.79 5.23
CA GLU A 264 2.18 13.29 4.66
C GLU A 264 2.05 12.95 3.17
N ASP A 265 3.14 13.03 2.40
CA ASP A 265 3.17 12.62 1.00
C ASP A 265 2.93 11.10 0.85
N GLU A 266 3.59 10.28 1.68
CA GLU A 266 3.39 8.82 1.69
C GLU A 266 1.93 8.46 2.06
N LEU A 267 1.32 9.16 3.03
CA LEU A 267 -0.10 8.98 3.38
C LEU A 267 -1.04 9.39 2.24
N ARG A 268 -0.73 10.45 1.51
CA ARG A 268 -1.52 10.92 0.37
C ARG A 268 -1.48 9.90 -0.77
N GLU A 269 -0.30 9.36 -1.06
CA GLU A 269 -0.16 8.30 -2.07
C GLU A 269 -0.92 7.03 -1.67
N LEU A 270 -0.83 6.62 -0.40
CA LEU A 270 -1.52 5.43 0.08
C LEU A 270 -3.05 5.58 0.03
N ARG A 271 -3.57 6.78 0.32
CA ARG A 271 -5.01 7.08 0.14
C ARG A 271 -5.43 7.00 -1.32
N ALA A 272 -4.66 7.57 -2.24
CA ALA A 272 -4.97 7.50 -3.67
C ALA A 272 -5.01 6.04 -4.17
N ARG A 273 -4.05 5.20 -3.73
CA ARG A 273 -4.05 3.77 -4.06
C ARG A 273 -5.25 3.02 -3.47
N MET A 274 -5.69 3.36 -2.26
CA MET A 274 -6.90 2.78 -1.69
C MET A 274 -8.15 3.19 -2.47
N GLU A 275 -8.27 4.46 -2.84
CA GLU A 275 -9.38 4.94 -3.66
C GLU A 275 -9.43 4.22 -5.02
N GLU A 276 -8.29 4.05 -5.69
CA GLU A 276 -8.19 3.28 -6.92
C GLU A 276 -8.62 1.81 -6.73
N ALA A 277 -8.14 1.15 -5.66
CA ALA A 277 -8.53 -0.22 -5.35
C ALA A 277 -10.03 -0.35 -5.06
N THR A 278 -10.64 0.62 -4.38
CA THR A 278 -12.09 0.64 -4.13
C THR A 278 -12.90 0.84 -5.42
N ALA A 279 -12.42 1.67 -6.33
CA ALA A 279 -13.04 1.84 -7.65
C ALA A 279 -12.97 0.54 -8.46
N GLN A 280 -11.80 -0.12 -8.48
CA GLN A 280 -11.64 -1.41 -9.15
C GLN A 280 -12.58 -2.48 -8.58
N LEU A 281 -12.77 -2.55 -7.26
CA LEU A 281 -13.72 -3.47 -6.63
C LEU A 281 -15.17 -3.20 -7.05
N ALA A 282 -15.56 -1.93 -7.20
CA ALA A 282 -16.88 -1.56 -7.69
C ALA A 282 -17.08 -2.03 -9.15
N ASP A 283 -16.07 -1.88 -10.01
CA ASP A 283 -16.10 -2.37 -11.39
C ASP A 283 -16.25 -3.90 -11.44
N TYR A 284 -15.49 -4.65 -10.62
CA TYR A 284 -15.63 -6.10 -10.53
C TYR A 284 -17.03 -6.54 -10.07
N SER A 285 -17.63 -5.81 -9.13
CA SER A 285 -19.01 -6.09 -8.69
C SER A 285 -20.00 -5.89 -9.84
N SER A 286 -19.85 -4.84 -10.65
CA SER A 286 -20.71 -4.60 -11.81
C SER A 286 -20.54 -5.68 -12.89
N ILE A 287 -19.30 -6.10 -13.15
CA ILE A 287 -19.03 -7.19 -14.09
C ILE A 287 -19.63 -8.51 -13.59
N SER A 288 -19.57 -8.79 -12.29
CA SER A 288 -20.18 -9.98 -11.69
C SER A 288 -21.70 -10.00 -11.92
N GLU A 289 -22.39 -8.89 -11.66
CA GLU A 289 -23.84 -8.77 -11.85
C GLU A 289 -24.24 -8.96 -13.32
N GLN A 290 -23.45 -8.39 -14.25
CA GLN A 290 -23.65 -8.62 -15.69
C GLN A 290 -23.47 -10.10 -16.07
N LEU A 291 -22.49 -10.77 -15.48
CA LEU A 291 -22.20 -12.17 -15.77
C LEU A 291 -23.30 -13.09 -15.23
N ASP A 292 -23.85 -12.80 -14.06
CA ASP A 292 -24.99 -13.54 -13.51
C ASP A 292 -26.24 -13.34 -14.38
N THR A 293 -26.48 -12.13 -14.88
CA THR A 293 -27.57 -11.87 -15.84
C THR A 293 -27.42 -12.71 -17.11
N VAL A 294 -26.20 -12.78 -17.67
CA VAL A 294 -25.92 -13.59 -18.86
C VAL A 294 -26.10 -15.09 -18.58
N ARG A 295 -25.75 -15.57 -17.37
CA ARG A 295 -25.99 -16.96 -16.96
C ARG A 295 -27.48 -17.29 -16.93
N GLU A 296 -28.30 -16.43 -16.33
CA GLU A 296 -29.76 -16.61 -16.30
C GLU A 296 -30.34 -16.66 -17.72
N GLU A 297 -29.90 -15.76 -18.61
CA GLU A 297 -30.33 -15.79 -20.01
C GLU A 297 -29.92 -17.09 -20.73
N LEU A 298 -28.71 -17.60 -20.47
CA LEU A 298 -28.23 -18.86 -21.04
C LEU A 298 -29.06 -20.05 -20.55
N GLU A 299 -29.39 -20.11 -19.26
CA GLU A 299 -30.21 -21.17 -18.68
C GLU A 299 -31.63 -21.16 -19.27
N LEU A 300 -32.21 -19.96 -19.43
CA LEU A 300 -33.52 -19.79 -20.07
C LEU A 300 -33.51 -20.26 -21.53
N ARG A 301 -32.48 -19.86 -22.31
CA ARG A 301 -32.36 -20.28 -23.72
C ARG A 301 -32.14 -21.78 -23.86
N THR A 302 -31.36 -22.37 -22.97
CA THR A 302 -31.11 -23.82 -22.93
C THR A 302 -32.42 -24.57 -22.66
N SER A 303 -33.17 -24.13 -21.64
CA SER A 303 -34.50 -24.69 -21.33
C SER A 303 -35.46 -24.57 -22.51
N LYS A 304 -35.44 -23.43 -23.23
CA LYS A 304 -36.28 -23.25 -24.42
C LYS A 304 -35.88 -24.15 -25.58
N LEU A 305 -34.58 -24.40 -25.76
CA LEU A 305 -34.09 -25.36 -26.75
C LEU A 305 -34.59 -26.77 -26.45
N ASP A 306 -34.51 -27.20 -25.20
CA ASP A 306 -34.99 -28.51 -24.77
C ASP A 306 -36.51 -28.64 -25.02
N GLU A 307 -37.30 -27.61 -24.67
CA GLU A 307 -38.74 -27.58 -24.94
C GLU A 307 -39.05 -27.67 -26.45
N LEU A 308 -38.33 -26.93 -27.30
CA LEU A 308 -38.53 -26.99 -28.75
C LEU A 308 -38.08 -28.34 -29.34
N GLN A 309 -37.04 -28.97 -28.78
CA GLN A 309 -36.62 -30.32 -29.16
C GLN A 309 -37.69 -31.37 -28.83
N ASP A 310 -38.29 -31.27 -27.65
CA ASP A 310 -39.37 -32.15 -27.22
C ASP A 310 -40.62 -31.96 -28.10
N GLN A 311 -41.01 -30.72 -28.38
CA GLN A 311 -42.12 -30.40 -29.28
C GLN A 311 -41.88 -30.96 -30.69
N LEU A 312 -40.66 -30.80 -31.22
CA LEU A 312 -40.29 -31.35 -32.53
C LEU A 312 -40.37 -32.89 -32.53
N ALA A 313 -39.90 -33.55 -31.48
CA ALA A 313 -39.98 -35.00 -31.35
C ALA A 313 -41.43 -35.49 -31.30
N GLU A 314 -42.31 -34.78 -30.60
CA GLU A 314 -43.74 -35.10 -30.52
C GLU A 314 -44.44 -34.94 -31.89
N VAL A 315 -44.20 -33.84 -32.60
CA VAL A 315 -44.80 -33.62 -33.93
C VAL A 315 -44.29 -34.67 -34.93
N LEU A 316 -43.02 -35.04 -34.88
CA LEU A 316 -42.47 -36.11 -35.71
C LEU A 316 -43.15 -37.47 -35.44
N ALA A 317 -43.37 -37.82 -34.16
CA ALA A 317 -44.08 -39.04 -33.78
C ALA A 317 -45.53 -39.03 -34.28
N ARG A 318 -46.27 -37.93 -34.06
CA ARG A 318 -47.65 -37.77 -34.55
C ARG A 318 -47.74 -37.87 -36.08
N ARG A 319 -46.77 -37.29 -36.81
CA ARG A 319 -46.69 -37.40 -38.27
C ARG A 319 -46.49 -38.86 -38.70
N ASP A 320 -45.62 -39.59 -38.01
CA ASP A 320 -45.34 -41.00 -38.33
C ASP A 320 -46.55 -41.90 -38.03
N ASP A 321 -47.32 -41.60 -36.98
CA ASP A 321 -48.60 -42.26 -36.70
C ASP A 321 -49.65 -42.00 -37.81
N ILE A 322 -49.76 -40.76 -38.29
CA ILE A 322 -50.67 -40.39 -39.40
C ILE A 322 -50.26 -41.08 -40.71
N LYS A 323 -48.96 -41.23 -40.99
CA LYS A 323 -48.48 -41.99 -42.14
C LYS A 323 -48.77 -43.50 -42.08
N GLY A 324 -49.06 -44.02 -40.89
CA GLY A 324 -49.38 -45.43 -40.67
C GLY A 324 -50.87 -45.77 -40.79
N ALA A 325 -51.76 -44.77 -40.75
CA ALA A 325 -53.16 -44.92 -41.14
C ALA A 325 -53.27 -44.78 -42.68
N GLU A 326 -54.38 -45.19 -43.30
CA GLU A 326 -54.58 -45.07 -44.77
C GLU A 326 -55.84 -44.22 -45.07
N GLY A 327 -55.68 -43.06 -45.73
CA GLY A 327 -56.81 -42.23 -46.19
C GLY A 327 -56.45 -40.94 -46.98
N ALA A 328 -57.35 -40.47 -47.84
CA ALA A 328 -57.12 -39.27 -48.68
C ALA A 328 -57.00 -37.94 -47.88
N ASP A 329 -57.55 -37.89 -46.67
CA ASP A 329 -57.41 -36.74 -45.76
C ASP A 329 -56.02 -36.67 -45.10
N GLU A 330 -55.23 -37.75 -45.14
CA GLU A 330 -53.87 -37.78 -44.58
C GLU A 330 -52.89 -36.91 -45.33
N ALA A 331 -53.02 -36.80 -46.66
CA ALA A 331 -52.10 -35.97 -47.44
C ALA A 331 -52.17 -34.50 -47.00
N SER A 332 -53.38 -34.02 -46.64
CA SER A 332 -53.57 -32.67 -46.11
C SER A 332 -53.02 -32.53 -44.69
N LEU A 333 -53.26 -33.50 -43.82
CA LEU A 333 -52.75 -33.49 -42.44
C LEU A 333 -51.23 -33.62 -42.38
N ILE A 334 -50.63 -34.45 -43.24
CA ILE A 334 -49.18 -34.61 -43.35
C ILE A 334 -48.54 -33.31 -43.85
N ALA A 335 -49.14 -32.63 -44.84
CA ALA A 335 -48.63 -31.35 -45.32
C ALA A 335 -48.68 -30.26 -44.24
N GLU A 336 -49.75 -30.20 -43.45
CA GLU A 336 -49.86 -29.28 -42.31
C GLU A 336 -48.81 -29.57 -41.23
N ARG A 337 -48.56 -30.85 -40.90
CA ARG A 337 -47.53 -31.25 -39.94
C ARG A 337 -46.11 -31.01 -40.44
N ASP A 338 -45.86 -31.21 -41.74
CA ASP A 338 -44.56 -30.92 -42.34
C ASP A 338 -44.26 -29.40 -42.33
N GLU A 339 -45.28 -28.54 -42.47
CA GLU A 339 -45.15 -27.09 -42.30
C GLU A 339 -44.83 -26.72 -40.83
N GLU A 340 -45.52 -27.32 -39.86
CA GLU A 340 -45.24 -27.15 -38.41
C GLU A 340 -43.81 -27.62 -38.05
N ILE A 341 -43.34 -28.72 -38.64
CA ILE A 341 -41.95 -29.20 -38.49
C ILE A 341 -40.95 -28.18 -39.07
N LEU A 342 -41.27 -27.53 -40.19
CA LEU A 342 -40.41 -26.51 -40.78
C LEU A 342 -40.34 -25.25 -39.91
N GLU A 343 -41.47 -24.83 -39.33
CA GLU A 343 -41.56 -23.70 -38.39
C GLU A 343 -40.69 -23.97 -37.14
N LEU A 344 -40.92 -25.11 -36.47
CA LEU A 344 -40.17 -25.51 -35.27
C LEU A 344 -38.66 -25.66 -35.53
N ARG A 345 -38.28 -26.19 -36.71
CA ARG A 345 -36.86 -26.26 -37.11
C ARG A 345 -36.25 -24.89 -37.33
N ARG A 346 -37.02 -23.93 -37.85
CA ARG A 346 -36.56 -22.54 -38.05
C ARG A 346 -36.35 -21.85 -36.70
N GLU A 347 -37.28 -22.03 -35.76
CA GLU A 347 -37.14 -21.52 -34.39
C GLU A 347 -35.95 -22.16 -33.66
N LEU A 348 -35.79 -23.48 -33.74
CA LEU A 348 -34.67 -24.19 -33.13
C LEU A 348 -33.31 -23.75 -33.70
N ALA A 349 -33.24 -23.52 -35.03
CA ALA A 349 -32.06 -22.94 -35.66
C ALA A 349 -31.77 -21.51 -35.16
N HIS A 350 -32.81 -20.70 -34.94
CA HIS A 350 -32.64 -19.34 -34.42
C HIS A 350 -32.13 -19.34 -32.98
N VAL A 351 -32.75 -20.11 -32.07
CA VAL A 351 -32.36 -20.15 -30.66
C VAL A 351 -31.00 -20.81 -30.48
N SER A 352 -30.66 -21.83 -31.26
CA SER A 352 -29.31 -22.43 -31.24
C SER A 352 -28.22 -21.46 -31.67
N ALA A 353 -28.48 -20.64 -32.69
CA ALA A 353 -27.56 -19.59 -33.12
C ALA A 353 -27.41 -18.49 -32.05
N ASP A 354 -28.49 -18.15 -31.36
CA ASP A 354 -28.46 -17.20 -30.24
C ASP A 354 -27.72 -17.76 -29.02
N LEU A 355 -27.89 -19.05 -28.71
CA LEU A 355 -27.16 -19.73 -27.64
C LEU A 355 -25.65 -19.74 -27.93
N ALA A 356 -25.26 -20.09 -29.16
CA ALA A 356 -23.87 -20.09 -29.58
C ALA A 356 -23.23 -18.70 -29.44
N ARG A 357 -23.96 -17.63 -29.82
CA ARG A 357 -23.50 -16.24 -29.64
C ARG A 357 -23.34 -15.87 -28.17
N SER A 358 -24.27 -16.25 -27.29
CA SER A 358 -24.14 -15.98 -25.85
C SER A 358 -23.02 -16.79 -25.19
N MET A 359 -22.78 -18.03 -25.63
CA MET A 359 -21.65 -18.84 -25.16
C MET A 359 -20.31 -18.22 -25.58
N GLU A 360 -20.20 -17.68 -26.79
CA GLU A 360 -18.99 -16.99 -27.26
C GLU A 360 -18.66 -15.79 -26.35
N ILE A 361 -19.66 -15.04 -25.90
CA ILE A 361 -19.47 -13.94 -24.95
C ILE A 361 -18.89 -14.47 -23.63
N VAL A 362 -19.45 -15.54 -23.07
CA VAL A 362 -18.93 -16.18 -21.85
C VAL A 362 -17.49 -16.68 -22.03
N GLU A 363 -17.16 -17.28 -23.17
CA GLU A 363 -15.80 -17.72 -23.47
C GLU A 363 -14.80 -16.56 -23.59
N ILE A 364 -15.23 -15.40 -24.12
CA ILE A 364 -14.41 -14.18 -24.15
C ILE A 364 -14.13 -13.70 -22.73
N TYR A 365 -15.13 -13.64 -21.85
CA TYR A 365 -14.93 -13.29 -20.44
C TYR A 365 -14.02 -14.30 -19.72
N ARG A 366 -14.16 -15.59 -20.01
CA ARG A 366 -13.30 -16.66 -19.49
C ARG A 366 -11.85 -16.53 -19.97
N ALA A 367 -11.64 -16.13 -21.22
CA ALA A 367 -10.32 -15.91 -21.81
C ALA A 367 -9.65 -14.63 -21.29
N ALA A 368 -10.43 -13.61 -20.91
CA ALA A 368 -9.94 -12.37 -20.31
C ALA A 368 -9.43 -12.53 -18.87
N GLY A 369 -9.39 -13.77 -18.35
CA GLY A 369 -8.80 -14.07 -17.05
C GLY A 369 -9.78 -13.97 -15.88
N LEU A 370 -11.05 -13.59 -16.11
CA LEU A 370 -12.10 -13.48 -15.08
C LEU A 370 -12.62 -14.83 -14.54
N ARG A 371 -11.80 -15.90 -14.61
CA ARG A 371 -12.15 -17.23 -14.07
C ARG A 371 -12.49 -17.22 -12.58
N HIS A 372 -12.03 -16.21 -11.85
CA HIS A 372 -12.34 -16.02 -10.43
C HIS A 372 -13.79 -15.60 -10.15
N LEU A 373 -14.56 -15.19 -11.18
CA LEU A 373 -16.02 -14.98 -11.06
C LEU A 373 -16.84 -16.27 -11.26
N GLU A 374 -16.22 -17.35 -11.75
CA GLU A 374 -16.88 -18.66 -11.91
C GLU A 374 -16.82 -19.52 -10.64
N ASP A 375 -15.88 -19.25 -9.74
CA ASP A 375 -15.68 -20.03 -8.53
C ASP A 375 -15.28 -19.12 -7.35
N PRO A 376 -16.18 -18.84 -6.38
CA PRO A 376 -15.88 -17.97 -5.24
C PRO A 376 -14.76 -18.55 -4.35
N THR A 377 -14.44 -19.84 -4.49
CA THR A 377 -13.32 -20.47 -3.78
C THR A 377 -11.95 -20.05 -4.33
N LEU A 378 -11.86 -19.65 -5.61
CA LEU A 378 -10.65 -19.09 -6.23
C LEU A 378 -10.45 -17.60 -5.91
N ALA A 379 -11.53 -16.84 -5.67
CA ALA A 379 -11.45 -15.44 -5.25
C ALA A 379 -10.72 -15.26 -3.90
N ASN A 380 -10.95 -16.18 -2.95
CA ASN A 380 -10.25 -16.19 -1.67
C ASN A 380 -8.75 -16.53 -1.78
N GLN A 381 -8.34 -17.27 -2.82
CA GLN A 381 -6.91 -17.53 -3.04
C GLN A 381 -6.21 -16.29 -3.63
N MET A 382 -6.85 -15.53 -4.52
CA MET A 382 -6.25 -14.30 -5.07
C MET A 382 -6.11 -13.18 -4.03
N ALA A 383 -7.06 -13.04 -3.11
CA ALA A 383 -6.99 -12.07 -2.01
C ALA A 383 -5.90 -12.43 -0.98
N LEU A 384 -5.63 -13.72 -0.77
CA LEU A 384 -4.64 -14.20 0.19
C LEU A 384 -3.19 -14.13 -0.34
N PHE A 385 -3.00 -14.12 -1.67
CA PHE A 385 -1.66 -14.15 -2.28
C PHE A 385 -1.10 -12.80 -2.72
N GLY A 386 -1.82 -11.68 -2.55
CA GLY A 386 -1.26 -10.33 -2.76
C GLY A 386 -0.49 -10.15 -4.07
N VAL A 387 -0.85 -10.92 -5.11
CA VAL A 387 -0.20 -10.83 -6.41
C VAL A 387 -0.66 -9.51 -6.97
N ALA A 388 0.23 -8.52 -6.91
CA ALA A 388 0.09 -7.27 -7.63
C ALA A 388 -0.45 -7.60 -9.02
N THR A 389 -1.68 -7.19 -9.26
CA THR A 389 -2.25 -7.18 -10.60
C THR A 389 -1.24 -6.46 -11.49
N PRO A 390 -0.83 -7.03 -12.64
CA PRO A 390 -0.16 -6.20 -13.62
C PRO A 390 -1.14 -5.06 -13.92
N SER A 391 -0.66 -3.83 -13.70
CA SER A 391 -1.36 -2.61 -14.06
C SER A 391 -2.04 -2.79 -15.42
N PRO A 392 -3.33 -2.45 -15.60
CA PRO A 392 -4.05 -2.59 -16.87
C PRO A 392 -3.53 -1.66 -17.97
N ALA A 393 -2.37 -1.02 -17.79
CA ALA A 393 -1.61 -0.46 -18.90
C ALA A 393 -1.04 -1.60 -19.77
N SER A 394 -1.70 -1.84 -20.90
CA SER A 394 -1.34 -2.78 -21.98
C SER A 394 -1.93 -4.19 -21.93
N VAL A 395 -3.25 -4.30 -21.74
CA VAL A 395 -3.96 -5.28 -22.58
C VAL A 395 -3.85 -4.76 -24.02
N PRO A 396 -3.28 -5.51 -24.98
CA PRO A 396 -3.21 -5.06 -26.36
C PRO A 396 -4.63 -5.04 -26.94
N THR A 397 -5.26 -3.86 -26.90
CA THR A 397 -6.51 -3.54 -27.60
C THR A 397 -6.43 -3.96 -29.08
N ALA A 398 -5.21 -4.04 -29.62
CA ALA A 398 -4.89 -4.51 -30.96
C ALA A 398 -5.37 -5.95 -31.28
N THR A 399 -5.47 -6.86 -30.30
CA THR A 399 -5.85 -8.25 -30.61
C THR A 399 -7.36 -8.45 -30.75
N VAL A 400 -8.17 -7.63 -30.04
CA VAL A 400 -9.62 -7.62 -30.18
C VAL A 400 -10.05 -6.81 -31.41
N LEU A 401 -9.37 -5.69 -31.70
CA LEU A 401 -9.62 -4.88 -32.90
C LEU A 401 -9.28 -5.59 -34.22
N ASN A 402 -8.30 -6.49 -34.24
CA ASN A 402 -7.92 -7.24 -35.45
C ASN A 402 -8.91 -8.35 -35.86
N LYS A 403 -9.93 -8.64 -35.05
CA LYS A 403 -10.96 -9.65 -35.35
C LYS A 403 -12.33 -9.06 -35.73
N LEU A 404 -12.51 -7.75 -35.58
CA LEU A 404 -13.76 -7.07 -35.93
C LEU A 404 -13.63 -6.51 -37.34
N ASP A 405 -14.46 -6.99 -38.26
CA ASP A 405 -14.52 -6.45 -39.61
C ASP A 405 -15.02 -4.99 -39.57
N ASP A 406 -14.65 -4.19 -40.56
CA ASP A 406 -14.92 -2.73 -40.63
C ASP A 406 -16.41 -2.39 -40.43
N ARG A 407 -17.28 -3.33 -40.84
CA ARG A 407 -18.72 -3.25 -40.68
C ARG A 407 -19.17 -3.39 -39.22
N GLN A 408 -18.53 -4.30 -38.47
CA GLN A 408 -18.82 -4.52 -37.05
C GLN A 408 -18.32 -3.35 -36.21
N LEU A 409 -17.19 -2.74 -36.58
CA LEU A 409 -16.69 -1.52 -35.93
C LEU A 409 -17.64 -0.33 -36.11
N ARG A 410 -18.18 -0.13 -37.32
CA ARG A 410 -19.19 0.93 -37.55
C ARG A 410 -20.50 0.66 -36.81
N GLN A 411 -20.88 -0.61 -36.70
CA GLN A 411 -22.10 -1.01 -35.98
C GLN A 411 -21.94 -0.86 -34.46
N LEU A 412 -20.74 -1.14 -33.93
CA LEU A 412 -20.38 -0.88 -32.54
C LEU A 412 -20.35 0.62 -32.24
N ALA A 413 -19.73 1.42 -33.11
CA ALA A 413 -19.70 2.88 -32.98
C ALA A 413 -21.12 3.47 -32.95
N GLY A 414 -22.01 3.08 -33.86
CA GLY A 414 -23.40 3.55 -33.86
C GLY A 414 -24.19 3.11 -32.62
N ARG A 415 -23.87 1.97 -32.00
CA ARG A 415 -24.48 1.55 -30.73
C ARG A 415 -23.95 2.36 -29.55
N ILE A 416 -22.67 2.72 -29.55
CA ILE A 416 -22.07 3.57 -28.53
C ILE A 416 -22.66 4.98 -28.60
N ASP A 417 -22.81 5.56 -29.79
CA ASP A 417 -23.45 6.86 -29.98
C ASP A 417 -24.91 6.84 -29.49
N ALA A 418 -25.67 5.80 -29.85
CA ALA A 418 -27.05 5.66 -29.38
C ALA A 418 -27.18 5.45 -27.85
N MET A 419 -26.19 4.81 -27.22
CA MET A 419 -26.14 4.73 -25.74
C MET A 419 -25.75 6.07 -25.12
N ALA A 420 -24.80 6.78 -25.72
CA ALA A 420 -24.38 8.11 -25.25
C ALA A 420 -25.56 9.10 -25.32
N ASP A 421 -26.35 9.08 -26.39
CA ASP A 421 -27.56 9.90 -26.53
C ASP A 421 -28.60 9.55 -25.46
N ARG A 422 -28.79 8.25 -25.17
CA ARG A 422 -29.72 7.80 -24.11
C ARG A 422 -29.26 8.21 -22.72
N ILE A 423 -27.95 8.16 -22.46
CA ILE A 423 -27.34 8.62 -21.21
C ILE A 423 -27.48 10.15 -21.09
N ALA A 424 -27.22 10.90 -22.16
CA ALA A 424 -27.39 12.36 -22.18
C ALA A 424 -28.84 12.76 -21.85
N VAL A 425 -29.82 12.06 -22.42
CA VAL A 425 -31.25 12.24 -22.09
C VAL A 425 -31.56 11.91 -20.63
N LEU A 426 -31.01 10.83 -20.09
CA LEU A 426 -31.18 10.42 -18.69
C LEU A 426 -30.62 11.44 -17.69
N PHE A 427 -29.51 12.10 -18.05
CA PHE A 427 -28.85 13.11 -17.21
C PHE A 427 -29.27 14.55 -17.52
N GLY A 428 -30.21 14.77 -18.45
CA GLY A 428 -30.66 16.12 -18.83
C GLY A 428 -29.55 16.97 -19.47
N ILE A 429 -28.57 16.32 -20.09
CA ILE A 429 -27.48 16.95 -20.83
C ILE A 429 -28.01 17.15 -22.26
N HIS A 430 -28.28 18.40 -22.63
CA HIS A 430 -28.78 18.79 -23.96
C HIS A 430 -27.67 19.35 -24.84
#